data_AF-A0A2D5TSN8-F1
#
_entry.id   AF-A0A2D5TSN8-F1
#
_cell.length_a   1.000
_cell.length_b   1.000
_cell.length_c   1.000
_cell.angle_alpha   90.00
_cell.angle_beta   90.00
_cell.angle_gamma   90.00
#
_symmetry.space_group_name_H-M   'P 1'
#
loop_
_entity.id
_entity.type
_entity.pdbx_description
1 polymer ?
#
loop_
_entity_poly.entity_id
_entity_poly.type
_entity_poly.pdbx_seq_one_letter_code
_entity_poly.pdbx_strand_id
1 'polypeptide(L)'
;MHPLIAKLLEKRGIEDLSQLDLESGEKATFQQWEQILSEGKITVDKIAEFCGRQLKVIEKQWRELDNDKVKNERLVIQHTVYSSILEAIEAPQAERESLERRLQKLVDEA
;
A
#
# COMPACT_ATOMS: atom_id res chain seq x y z
N MET A 1 12.16 -3.07 -14.90
CA MET A 1 10.84 -3.71 -14.84
C MET A 1 10.73 -4.65 -13.66
N HIS A 2 9.93 -4.25 -12.66
CA HIS A 2 9.66 -5.07 -11.48
C HIS A 2 8.98 -6.40 -11.87
N PRO A 3 9.36 -7.56 -11.28
CA PRO A 3 8.86 -8.87 -11.70
C PRO A 3 7.33 -9.04 -11.68
N LEU A 4 6.66 -8.40 -10.71
CA LEU A 4 5.19 -8.43 -10.62
C LEU A 4 4.53 -7.67 -11.76
N ILE A 5 5.14 -6.58 -12.22
CA ILE A 5 4.62 -5.75 -13.30
C ILE A 5 4.79 -6.48 -14.63
N ALA A 6 5.93 -7.13 -14.84
CA ALA A 6 6.18 -7.96 -16.02
C ALA A 6 5.12 -9.08 -16.15
N LYS A 7 4.83 -9.80 -15.05
CA LYS A 7 3.77 -10.83 -15.01
C LYS A 7 2.37 -10.27 -15.29
N LEU A 8 2.10 -9.02 -14.91
CA LEU A 8 0.80 -8.38 -15.12
C LEU A 8 0.60 -8.02 -16.60
N LEU A 9 1.65 -7.50 -17.26
CA LEU A 9 1.64 -7.20 -18.69
C LEU A 9 1.49 -8.46 -19.54
N GLU A 10 2.25 -9.51 -19.19
CA GLU A 10 2.19 -10.80 -19.86
C GLU A 10 0.78 -11.41 -19.79
N LYS A 11 0.13 -11.36 -18.62
CA LYS A 11 -1.27 -11.80 -18.47
C LYS A 11 -2.28 -11.00 -19.30
N ARG A 12 -1.96 -9.77 -19.65
CA ARG A 12 -2.80 -8.90 -20.49
C ARG A 12 -2.43 -9.00 -21.98
N GLY A 13 -1.47 -9.85 -22.34
CA GLY A 13 -0.99 -10.00 -23.72
C GLY A 13 -0.20 -8.78 -24.21
N ILE A 14 0.36 -8.00 -23.30
CA ILE A 14 1.18 -6.81 -23.61
C ILE A 14 2.64 -7.25 -23.61
N GLU A 15 3.23 -7.27 -24.79
CA GLU A 15 4.62 -7.71 -25.02
C GLU A 15 5.61 -6.55 -24.89
N ASP A 16 5.17 -5.31 -25.13
CA ASP A 16 6.00 -4.12 -25.08
C ASP A 16 5.27 -2.90 -24.49
N LEU A 17 6.00 -2.06 -23.75
CA LEU A 17 5.50 -0.81 -23.15
C LEU A 17 5.09 0.23 -24.19
N SER A 18 5.51 0.07 -25.44
CA SER A 18 5.04 0.87 -26.57
C SER A 18 3.58 0.60 -26.94
N GLN A 19 3.02 -0.53 -26.51
CA GLN A 19 1.61 -0.89 -26.70
C GLN A 19 0.70 -0.26 -25.64
N LEU A 20 1.26 0.30 -24.57
CA LEU A 20 0.50 1.06 -23.58
C LEU A 20 0.19 2.44 -24.15
N ASP A 21 -1.10 2.75 -24.17
CA ASP A 21 -1.57 3.99 -24.79
C ASP A 21 -1.11 5.22 -23.96
N LEU A 22 -0.61 6.22 -24.69
CA LEU A 22 -0.09 7.48 -24.15
C LEU A 22 -1.24 8.46 -23.87
N GLU A 23 -2.34 8.38 -24.62
CA GLU A 23 -3.49 9.29 -24.47
C GLU A 23 -4.43 8.88 -23.32
N SER A 24 -4.51 7.59 -23.01
CA SER A 24 -5.36 7.04 -21.94
C SER A 24 -4.78 7.21 -20.53
N GLY A 25 -3.52 7.62 -20.40
CA GLY A 25 -2.81 7.74 -19.11
C GLY A 25 -2.33 6.41 -18.52
N GLU A 26 -2.48 5.29 -19.24
CA GLU A 26 -2.03 3.97 -18.80
C GLU A 26 -0.51 3.90 -18.61
N LYS A 27 0.24 4.53 -19.52
CA LYS A 27 1.70 4.59 -19.42
C LYS A 27 2.18 5.37 -18.19
N ALA A 28 1.49 6.43 -17.81
CA ALA A 28 1.82 7.21 -16.61
C ALA A 28 1.54 6.41 -15.33
N THR A 29 0.41 5.70 -15.29
CA THR A 29 0.06 4.80 -14.19
C THR A 29 1.06 3.66 -14.08
N PHE A 30 1.48 3.10 -15.21
CA PHE A 30 2.51 2.07 -15.29
C PHE A 30 3.84 2.54 -14.71
N GLN A 31 4.33 3.71 -15.12
CA GLN A 31 5.57 4.29 -14.61
C GLN A 31 5.51 4.56 -13.11
N GLN A 32 4.35 5.02 -12.62
CA GLN A 32 4.13 5.26 -11.21
C GLN A 32 4.20 3.95 -10.40
N TRP A 33 3.61 2.87 -10.92
CA TRP A 33 3.67 1.54 -10.29
C TRP A 33 5.06 0.94 -10.34
N GLU A 34 5.77 1.09 -11.46
CA GLU A 34 7.16 0.67 -11.58
C GLU A 34 8.04 1.41 -10.60
N GLN A 35 7.85 2.72 -10.43
CA GLN A 35 8.59 3.50 -9.43
C GLN A 35 8.30 3.02 -8.01
N ILE A 36 7.03 2.86 -7.64
CA ILE A 36 6.61 2.39 -6.30
C ILE A 36 7.18 1.00 -6.01
N LEU A 37 7.08 0.08 -6.97
CA LEU A 37 7.49 -1.32 -6.78
C LEU A 37 9.00 -1.53 -6.92
N SER A 38 9.69 -0.68 -7.70
CA SER A 38 11.15 -0.76 -7.90
C SER A 38 11.95 0.05 -6.89
N GLU A 39 11.29 0.84 -6.04
CA GLU A 39 11.90 1.44 -4.86
C GLU A 39 12.23 0.35 -3.82
N GLY A 40 13.29 -0.41 -4.13
CA GLY A 40 13.64 -1.74 -3.61
C GLY A 40 13.98 -1.88 -2.13
N LYS A 41 13.51 -0.99 -1.25
CA LYS A 41 13.42 -1.24 0.19
C LYS A 41 12.16 -0.61 0.77
N ILE A 42 11.31 -1.46 1.36
CA ILE A 42 10.28 -1.02 2.30
C ILE A 42 11.03 -0.58 3.56
N THR A 43 10.93 0.71 3.89
CA THR A 43 11.50 1.27 5.13
C THR A 43 10.38 1.60 6.11
N VAL A 44 10.72 1.66 7.40
CA VAL A 44 9.79 2.06 8.46
C VAL A 44 9.15 3.43 8.16
N ASP A 45 9.93 4.37 7.63
CA ASP A 45 9.42 5.70 7.23
C ASP A 45 8.38 5.63 6.11
N LYS A 46 8.58 4.76 5.11
CA LYS A 46 7.62 4.55 4.02
C LYS A 46 6.34 3.87 4.50
N ILE A 47 6.45 2.96 5.46
CA ILE A 47 5.29 2.33 6.11
C ILE A 47 4.51 3.39 6.89
N ALA A 48 5.18 4.23 7.67
CA ALA A 48 4.54 5.32 8.41
C ALA A 48 3.82 6.29 7.46
N GLU A 49 4.49 6.72 6.38
CA GLU A 49 3.91 7.60 5.38
C GLU A 49 2.69 6.96 4.68
N PHE A 50 2.78 5.66 4.37
CA PHE A 50 1.66 4.91 3.80
C PHE A 50 0.48 4.83 4.76
N CYS A 51 0.69 4.40 6.00
CA CYS A 51 -0.35 4.31 7.03
C CYS A 51 -1.03 5.67 7.26
N GLY A 52 -0.25 6.76 7.34
CA GLY A 52 -0.78 8.11 7.48
C GLY A 52 -1.63 8.56 6.30
N ARG A 53 -1.24 8.20 5.07
CA ARG A 53 -2.07 8.44 3.87
C ARG A 53 -3.38 7.64 3.90
N GLN A 54 -3.33 6.37 4.30
CA GLN A 54 -4.51 5.51 4.35
C GLN A 54 -5.52 6.00 5.40
N LEU A 55 -5.07 6.44 6.58
CA LEU A 55 -5.96 7.00 7.60
C LEU A 55 -6.74 8.20 7.06
N LYS A 56 -6.08 9.14 6.36
CA LYS A 56 -6.77 10.29 5.73
C LYS A 56 -7.81 9.87 4.70
N VAL A 57 -7.53 8.83 3.92
CA VAL A 57 -8.50 8.27 2.95
C VAL A 57 -9.70 7.67 3.66
N ILE A 58 -9.46 6.90 4.72
CA ILE A 58 -10.53 6.27 5.53
C ILE A 58 -11.39 7.33 6.21
N GLU A 59 -10.77 8.34 6.83
CA GLU A 59 -11.47 9.46 7.47
C GLU A 59 -12.32 10.24 6.47
N LYS A 60 -11.85 10.40 5.23
CA LYS A 60 -12.63 11.00 4.16
C LYS A 60 -13.83 10.11 3.79
N GLN A 61 -13.60 8.82 3.62
CA GLN A 61 -14.66 7.85 3.31
C GLN A 61 -15.72 7.78 4.41
N TRP A 62 -15.35 7.90 5.69
CA TRP A 62 -16.33 7.94 6.79
C TRP A 62 -17.30 9.11 6.74
N ARG A 63 -16.90 10.23 6.12
CA ARG A 63 -17.77 11.42 5.97
C ARG A 63 -18.82 11.25 4.86
N GLU A 64 -18.75 10.16 4.09
CA GLU A 64 -19.73 9.84 3.07
C GLU A 64 -21.05 9.41 3.72
N LEU A 65 -22.13 10.12 3.38
CA LEU A 65 -23.46 9.95 3.98
C LEU A 65 -24.18 8.67 3.52
N ASP A 66 -23.67 8.02 2.49
CA ASP A 66 -24.21 6.80 1.87
C ASP A 66 -23.48 5.52 2.32
N ASN A 67 -22.64 5.60 3.35
CA ASN A 67 -21.96 4.43 3.89
C ASN A 67 -22.95 3.42 4.51
N ASP A 68 -22.92 2.21 3.98
CA ASP A 68 -23.59 1.08 4.62
C ASP A 68 -22.84 0.59 5.88
N LYS A 69 -23.52 -0.22 6.68
CA LYS A 69 -23.00 -0.75 7.93
C LYS A 69 -21.73 -1.60 7.75
N VAL A 70 -21.69 -2.40 6.67
CA VAL A 70 -20.57 -3.32 6.38
C VAL A 70 -19.33 -2.54 5.97
N LYS A 71 -19.49 -1.51 5.14
CA LYS A 71 -18.45 -0.57 4.75
C LYS A 71 -17.91 0.16 5.98
N ASN A 72 -18.78 0.66 6.86
CA ASN A 72 -18.35 1.31 8.10
C ASN A 72 -17.56 0.38 9.02
N GLU A 73 -18.02 -0.85 9.25
CA GLU A 73 -17.29 -1.85 10.06
C GLU A 73 -15.90 -2.13 9.47
N ARG A 74 -15.81 -2.30 8.14
CA ARG A 74 -14.53 -2.48 7.46
C ARG A 74 -13.61 -1.27 7.64
N LEU A 75 -14.13 -0.05 7.50
CA LEU A 75 -13.35 1.18 7.67
C LEU A 75 -12.82 1.32 9.11
N VAL A 76 -13.62 0.94 10.12
CA VAL A 76 -13.17 0.89 11.52
C VAL A 76 -11.99 -0.06 11.69
N ILE A 77 -12.10 -1.29 11.18
CA ILE A 77 -11.03 -2.28 11.30
C ILE A 77 -9.75 -1.77 10.61
N GLN A 78 -9.87 -1.23 9.39
CA GLN A 78 -8.74 -0.70 8.65
C GLN A 78 -8.09 0.48 9.38
N HIS A 79 -8.89 1.39 9.92
CA HIS A 79 -8.40 2.52 10.70
C HIS A 79 -7.63 2.04 11.92
N THR A 80 -8.20 1.13 12.71
CA THR A 80 -7.54 0.57 13.90
C THR A 80 -6.20 -0.07 13.55
N VAL A 81 -6.14 -0.88 12.49
CA VAL A 81 -4.89 -1.53 12.07
C VAL A 81 -3.82 -0.50 11.71
N TYR A 82 -4.15 0.50 10.88
CA TYR A 82 -3.17 1.50 10.46
C TYR A 82 -2.73 2.43 11.60
N SER A 83 -3.65 2.81 12.49
CA SER A 83 -3.32 3.59 13.69
C SER A 83 -2.38 2.81 14.60
N SER A 84 -2.66 1.54 14.90
CA SER A 84 -1.79 0.72 15.76
C SER A 84 -0.40 0.50 15.17
N ILE A 85 -0.29 0.39 13.84
CA ILE A 85 1.02 0.30 13.16
C ILE A 85 1.79 1.63 13.34
N LEU A 86 1.14 2.77 13.13
CA LEU A 86 1.76 4.09 13.34
C LEU A 86 2.20 4.30 14.78
N GLU A 87 1.32 4.01 15.74
CA GLU A 87 1.63 4.07 17.16
C GLU A 87 2.85 3.24 17.50
N ALA A 88 2.93 2.00 17.01
CA ALA A 88 4.09 1.13 17.25
C ALA A 88 5.38 1.61 16.54
N ILE A 89 5.25 2.27 15.40
CA ILE A 89 6.39 2.92 14.72
C ILE A 89 6.83 4.17 15.48
N GLU A 90 5.94 4.90 16.12
CA GLU A 90 6.26 6.10 16.90
C GLU A 90 6.62 5.79 18.36
N ALA A 91 6.32 4.58 18.81
CA ALA A 91 6.60 4.08 20.14
C ALA A 91 8.10 3.98 20.44
N PRO A 92 8.48 3.91 21.73
CA PRO A 92 9.87 3.78 22.16
C PRO A 92 10.59 2.62 21.47
N GLN A 93 11.92 2.72 21.36
CA GLN A 93 12.79 1.78 20.65
C GLN A 93 12.49 0.29 20.89
N ALA A 94 12.11 -0.09 22.11
CA ALA A 94 11.76 -1.46 22.46
C ALA A 94 10.48 -1.99 21.77
N GLU A 95 9.48 -1.13 21.55
CA GLU A 95 8.25 -1.51 20.84
C GLU A 95 8.47 -1.56 19.33
N ARG A 96 9.29 -0.66 18.79
CA ARG A 96 9.77 -0.70 17.41
C ARG A 96 10.45 -2.02 17.05
N GLU A 97 11.40 -2.48 17.87
CA GLU A 97 12.10 -3.76 17.66
C GLU A 97 11.17 -4.98 17.69
N SER A 98 10.10 -4.91 18.49
CA SER A 98 9.08 -5.96 18.54
C SER A 98 8.25 -5.99 17.24
N LEU A 99 7.91 -4.81 16.72
CA LEU A 99 7.17 -4.67 15.47
C LEU A 99 7.98 -5.15 14.27
N GLU A 100 9.27 -4.76 14.17
CA GLU A 100 10.18 -5.22 13.11
C GLU A 100 10.26 -6.76 13.07
N ARG A 101 10.44 -7.40 14.23
CA ARG A 101 10.46 -8.88 14.33
C ARG A 101 9.15 -9.52 13.86
N ARG A 102 8.02 -8.89 14.15
CA ARG A 102 6.69 -9.42 13.80
C ARG A 102 6.39 -9.27 12.31
N LEU A 103 6.77 -8.14 11.72
CA LEU A 103 6.63 -7.89 10.28
C LEU A 103 7.56 -8.79 9.47
N GLN A 104 8.81 -8.98 9.93
CA GLN A 104 9.75 -9.88 9.27
C GLN A 104 9.22 -11.31 9.22
N LYS A 105 8.65 -11.82 10.32
CA LYS A 105 8.00 -13.14 10.34
C LYS A 105 6.87 -13.27 9.33
N LEU A 106 6.02 -12.25 9.19
CA LEU A 106 4.92 -12.29 8.23
C LEU A 106 5.39 -12.28 6.77
N VAL A 107 6.55 -11.68 6.50
CA VAL A 107 7.17 -11.68 5.17
C VAL A 107 7.86 -13.02 4.89
N ASP A 108 8.48 -13.64 5.90
CA ASP A 108 9.16 -14.92 5.76
C ASP A 108 8.18 -16.12 5.69
N GLU A 109 6.96 -15.94 6.22
CA GLU A 109 5.88 -16.94 6.22
C GLU A 109 4.91 -16.80 5.02
N ALA A 110 5.10 -15.81 4.13
CA ALA A 110 4.27 -15.54 2.95
C ALA A 110 4.96 -15.95 1.63
#